data_AF-A0A5T8G559-F1
#
_entry.id   AF-A0A5T8G559-F1
#
_cell.length_a   1.000
_cell.length_b   1.000
_cell.length_c   1.000
_cell.angle_alpha   90.00
_cell.angle_beta   90.00
_cell.angle_gamma   90.00
#
_symmetry.space_group_name_H-M   'P 1'
#
loop_
_entity.id
_entity.type
_entity.pdbx_description
1 polymer ?
#
loop_
_entity_poly.entity_id
_entity_poly.type
_entity_poly.pdbx_seq_one_letter_code
_entity_poly.pdbx_strand_id
1 'polypeptide(L)'
;MDTAPKNVRKAAGGEFGWCMLVLAHFAFAEYSRSAATSVTCHTCKGSGLTSQYEDVIKHPGVFNSDGMEIVPPKIKHELVRRTCVACNGKGDLLARCRCGGKGEVLDRIATKERGVPMFKTCERCSGNGFSPVPSTAAYKAILRRVPGLHVRTWTRNWKPFLEALVDICHREERKADAAFQNATSFSDDFNKI
;
A
#
# COMPACT_ATOMS: atom_id res chain seq x y z
N MET A 1 -19.17 -22.98 -3.60
CA MET A 1 -18.31 -22.43 -2.52
C MET A 1 -17.47 -23.54 -1.88
N ASP A 2 -17.08 -24.55 -2.66
CA ASP A 2 -16.59 -25.83 -2.14
C ASP A 2 -15.06 -25.93 -2.06
N THR A 3 -14.36 -24.88 -2.49
CA THR A 3 -12.90 -24.86 -2.69
C THR A 3 -12.10 -24.28 -1.52
N ALA A 4 -12.74 -23.73 -0.48
CA ALA A 4 -12.00 -23.22 0.68
C ALA A 4 -11.46 -24.37 1.55
N PRO A 5 -10.19 -24.34 2.00
CA PRO A 5 -9.58 -25.39 2.81
C PRO A 5 -10.37 -25.68 4.10
N LYS A 6 -10.42 -26.96 4.51
CA LYS A 6 -11.15 -27.41 5.72
C LYS A 6 -10.75 -26.62 6.97
N ASN A 7 -9.46 -26.33 7.12
CA ASN A 7 -8.92 -25.59 8.27
C ASN A 7 -9.40 -24.13 8.31
N VAL A 8 -9.57 -23.49 7.15
CA VAL A 8 -10.12 -22.14 7.03
C VAL A 8 -11.60 -22.16 7.41
N ARG A 9 -12.35 -23.11 6.86
CA ARG A 9 -13.79 -23.28 7.13
C ARG A 9 -14.07 -23.53 8.62
N LYS A 10 -13.34 -24.45 9.24
CA LYS A 10 -13.48 -24.78 10.67
C LYS A 10 -13.12 -23.59 11.56
N ALA A 11 -12.05 -22.86 11.24
CA ALA A 11 -11.63 -21.71 12.03
C ALA A 11 -12.56 -20.51 11.90
N ALA A 12 -13.20 -20.32 10.74
CA ALA A 12 -14.12 -19.21 10.51
C ALA A 12 -15.50 -19.41 11.18
N GLY A 13 -15.94 -20.67 11.34
CA GLY A 13 -17.22 -20.98 11.96
C GLY A 13 -18.40 -20.28 11.27
N GLY A 14 -19.28 -19.65 12.05
CA GLY A 14 -20.44 -18.89 11.54
C GLY A 14 -20.06 -17.66 10.69
N GLU A 15 -18.85 -17.13 10.84
CA GLU A 15 -18.37 -15.95 10.10
C GLU A 15 -17.74 -16.32 8.74
N PHE A 16 -17.85 -17.58 8.31
CA PHE A 16 -17.20 -18.07 7.08
C PHE A 16 -17.54 -17.24 5.84
N GLY A 17 -18.82 -16.95 5.59
CA GLY A 17 -19.24 -16.17 4.42
C GLY A 17 -18.62 -14.77 4.40
N TRP A 18 -18.61 -14.08 5.54
CA TRP A 18 -17.99 -12.76 5.67
C TRP A 18 -16.46 -12.83 5.50
N CYS A 19 -15.82 -13.84 6.09
CA CYS A 19 -14.38 -14.06 5.92
C CYS A 19 -14.00 -14.27 4.45
N MET A 20 -14.80 -15.02 3.68
CA MET A 20 -14.56 -15.23 2.25
C MET A 20 -14.68 -13.93 1.46
N LEU A 21 -15.68 -13.10 1.77
CA LEU A 21 -15.84 -11.79 1.13
C LEU A 21 -14.62 -10.89 1.42
N VAL A 22 -14.15 -10.85 2.66
CA VAL A 22 -12.95 -10.08 3.03
C VAL A 22 -11.73 -10.59 2.28
N LEU A 23 -11.47 -11.90 2.27
CA LEU A 23 -10.34 -12.46 1.54
C LEU A 23 -10.41 -12.16 0.03
N ALA A 24 -11.60 -12.23 -0.58
CA ALA A 24 -11.80 -11.90 -1.98
C ALA A 24 -11.50 -10.43 -2.27
N HIS A 25 -11.94 -9.49 -1.42
CA HIS A 25 -11.60 -8.07 -1.56
C HIS A 25 -10.09 -7.82 -1.46
N PHE A 26 -9.43 -8.46 -0.48
CA PHE A 26 -7.98 -8.32 -0.32
C PHE A 26 -7.21 -8.95 -1.49
N ALA A 27 -7.66 -10.10 -2.01
CA ALA A 27 -7.06 -10.74 -3.17
C ALA A 27 -7.20 -9.85 -4.42
N PHE A 28 -8.39 -9.33 -4.69
CA PHE A 28 -8.62 -8.43 -5.82
C PHE A 28 -7.83 -7.12 -5.68
N ALA A 29 -7.73 -6.56 -4.47
CA ALA A 29 -6.96 -5.34 -4.20
C ALA A 29 -5.44 -5.54 -4.25
N GLU A 30 -4.95 -6.78 -4.19
CA GLU A 30 -3.56 -7.13 -4.47
C GLU A 30 -3.35 -7.32 -5.97
N TYR A 31 -4.20 -8.12 -6.61
CA TYR A 31 -4.19 -8.35 -8.06
C TYR A 31 -4.26 -7.05 -8.88
N SER A 32 -5.20 -6.16 -8.55
CA SER A 32 -5.42 -4.89 -9.27
C SER A 32 -4.47 -3.77 -8.84
N ARG A 33 -3.51 -4.06 -7.96
CA ARG A 33 -2.59 -3.04 -7.44
C ARG A 33 -1.57 -2.64 -8.49
N SER A 34 -1.27 -1.34 -8.55
CA SER A 34 -0.25 -0.79 -9.43
C SER A 34 0.47 0.40 -8.79
N ALA A 35 1.48 0.93 -9.49
CA ALA A 35 2.15 2.17 -9.10
C ALA A 35 1.25 3.42 -9.15
N ALA A 36 0.05 3.31 -9.72
CA ALA A 36 -0.96 4.36 -9.71
C ALA A 36 -1.96 4.23 -8.56
N THR A 37 -2.02 3.07 -7.88
CA THR A 37 -2.94 2.88 -6.75
C THR A 37 -2.66 3.88 -5.63
N SER A 38 -3.69 4.63 -5.25
CA SER A 38 -3.69 5.52 -4.09
C SER A 38 -4.87 5.20 -3.17
N VAL A 39 -4.73 5.54 -1.90
CA VAL A 39 -5.80 5.47 -0.90
C VAL A 39 -5.78 6.75 -0.09
N THR A 40 -6.95 7.31 0.20
CA THR A 40 -7.05 8.47 1.09
C THR A 40 -6.40 8.19 2.43
N CYS A 41 -5.52 9.09 2.86
CA CYS A 41 -4.75 8.92 4.09
C CYS A 41 -5.69 8.82 5.30
N HIS A 42 -5.72 7.67 5.96
CA HIS A 42 -6.60 7.44 7.11
C HIS A 42 -6.26 8.33 8.32
N THR A 43 -5.00 8.76 8.46
CA THR A 43 -4.56 9.65 9.56
C THR A 43 -5.14 11.06 9.47
N CYS A 44 -5.17 11.66 8.27
CA CYS A 44 -5.65 13.03 8.06
C CYS A 44 -7.00 13.11 7.33
N LYS A 45 -7.60 11.96 6.98
CA LYS A 45 -8.84 11.86 6.21
C LYS A 45 -8.80 12.67 4.90
N GLY A 46 -7.65 12.70 4.24
CA GLY A 46 -7.47 13.41 2.96
C GLY A 46 -7.05 14.87 3.07
N SER A 47 -7.04 15.47 4.27
CA SER A 47 -6.73 16.90 4.41
C SER A 47 -5.25 17.26 4.21
N GLY A 48 -4.35 16.27 4.28
CA GLY A 48 -2.90 16.48 4.33
C GLY A 48 -2.40 17.10 5.64
N LEU A 49 -3.29 17.46 6.56
CA LEU A 49 -2.97 18.17 7.80
C LEU A 49 -3.53 17.43 9.02
N THR A 50 -2.76 17.41 10.09
CA THR A 50 -3.18 16.91 11.41
C THR A 50 -3.21 18.08 12.39
N SER A 51 -4.27 18.17 13.19
CA SER A 51 -4.41 19.20 14.20
C SER A 51 -3.85 18.69 15.52
N GLN A 52 -2.99 19.48 16.17
CA GLN A 52 -2.46 19.20 17.49
C GLN A 52 -2.32 20.50 18.29
N TYR A 53 -2.55 20.41 19.59
CA TYR A 53 -2.36 21.56 20.47
C TYR A 53 -0.87 21.74 20.76
N GLU A 54 -0.39 22.97 20.56
CA GLU A 54 1.01 23.32 20.78
C GLU A 54 1.11 24.73 21.37
N ASP A 55 2.22 24.97 22.05
CA ASP A 55 2.61 26.29 22.53
C ASP A 55 3.17 27.11 21.37
N VAL A 56 2.40 28.11 20.94
CA VAL A 56 2.75 28.99 19.83
C VAL A 56 3.27 30.31 20.37
N ILE A 57 4.52 30.62 20.04
CA ILE A 57 5.14 31.91 20.32
C ILE A 57 4.48 32.96 19.41
N LYS A 58 3.65 33.84 20.00
CA LYS A 58 3.06 35.01 19.31
C LYS A 58 4.01 36.19 19.31
N HIS A 59 4.83 36.29 20.35
CA HIS A 59 5.91 37.26 20.45
C HIS A 59 7.09 36.58 21.17
N PRO A 60 8.30 36.55 20.60
CA PRO A 60 9.44 35.84 21.18
C PRO A 60 10.01 36.47 22.45
N GLY A 61 9.53 37.66 22.83
CA GLY A 61 10.10 38.47 23.90
C GLY A 61 11.17 39.40 23.34
N VAL A 62 11.62 40.36 24.16
CA VAL A 62 12.76 41.23 23.84
C VAL A 62 13.81 41.00 24.93
N PHE A 63 15.04 40.71 24.52
CA PHE A 63 16.18 40.49 25.40
C PHE A 63 17.25 41.53 25.07
N ASN A 64 17.95 42.04 26.10
CA ASN A 64 19.12 42.90 25.93
C ASN A 64 20.32 42.10 25.38
N SER A 65 21.39 42.81 24.99
CA SER A 65 22.67 42.20 24.55
C SER A 65 23.26 41.23 25.58
N ASP A 66 22.99 41.44 26.87
CA ASP A 66 23.47 40.59 27.97
C ASP A 66 22.53 39.40 28.26
N GLY A 67 21.50 39.18 27.43
CA GLY A 67 20.52 38.10 27.59
C GLY A 67 19.45 38.36 28.65
N MET A 68 19.42 39.54 29.26
CA MET A 68 18.40 39.93 30.25
C MET A 68 17.06 40.19 29.56
N GLU A 69 16.00 39.58 30.07
CA GLU A 69 14.63 39.74 29.58
C GLU A 69 14.11 41.17 29.86
N ILE A 70 13.69 41.87 28.80
CA ILE A 70 13.03 43.19 28.87
C ILE A 70 11.52 43.02 28.73
N VAL A 71 11.10 42.17 27.80
CA VAL A 71 9.69 41.85 27.53
C VAL A 71 9.54 40.34 27.46
N PRO A 72 8.63 39.73 28.25
CA PRO A 72 8.46 38.29 28.25
C PRO A 72 7.94 37.75 26.92
N PRO A 73 8.32 36.52 26.53
CA PRO A 73 7.71 35.84 25.40
C PRO A 73 6.21 35.62 25.64
N LYS A 74 5.40 35.99 24.65
CA LYS A 74 3.96 35.72 24.64
C LYS A 74 3.71 34.40 23.96
N ILE A 75 3.55 33.35 24.76
CA ILE A 75 3.26 31.99 24.31
C ILE A 75 1.76 31.72 24.52
N LYS A 76 1.09 31.16 23.51
CA LYS A 76 -0.30 30.74 23.61
C LYS A 76 -0.46 29.28 23.22
N HIS A 77 -1.15 28.53 24.05
CA HIS A 77 -1.53 27.15 23.74
C HIS A 77 -2.71 27.15 22.76
N GLU A 78 -2.47 26.78 21.51
CA GLU A 78 -3.47 26.86 20.44
C GLU A 78 -3.49 25.58 19.61
N LEU A 79 -4.62 25.32 18.96
CA LEU A 79 -4.75 24.23 18.01
C LEU A 79 -4.03 24.59 16.70
N VAL A 80 -2.90 23.94 16.45
CA VAL A 80 -2.08 24.16 15.25
C VAL A 80 -2.30 23.05 14.24
N ARG A 81 -2.30 23.40 12.95
CA ARG A 81 -2.30 22.42 11.86
C ARG A 81 -0.86 22.14 11.44
N ARG A 82 -0.46 20.87 11.50
CA ARG A 82 0.83 20.37 11.00
C ARG A 82 0.64 19.50 9.79
N THR A 83 1.67 19.43 8.95
CA THR A 83 1.72 18.48 7.84
C THR A 83 1.59 17.06 8.37
N CYS A 84 0.64 16.31 7.82
CA CYS A 84 0.44 14.91 8.19
C CYS A 84 1.71 14.11 7.86
N VAL A 85 2.34 13.52 8.88
CA VAL A 85 3.58 12.73 8.73
C VAL A 85 3.34 11.46 7.91
N ALA A 86 2.14 10.87 7.98
CA ALA A 86 1.83 9.62 7.26
C ALA A 86 1.82 9.80 5.74
N CYS A 87 1.30 10.93 5.23
CA CYS A 87 1.21 11.21 3.80
C CYS A 87 2.11 12.36 3.32
N ASN A 88 2.92 12.95 4.21
CA ASN A 88 3.73 14.13 3.96
C ASN A 88 2.93 15.27 3.30
N GLY A 89 1.72 15.54 3.80
CA GLY A 89 0.90 16.64 3.30
C GLY A 89 0.05 16.34 2.07
N LYS A 90 0.21 15.17 1.45
CA LYS A 90 -0.45 14.85 0.17
C LYS A 90 -1.93 14.53 0.27
N GLY A 91 -2.43 14.24 1.47
CA GLY A 91 -3.79 13.74 1.65
C GLY A 91 -3.98 12.27 1.28
N ASP A 92 -3.12 11.70 0.42
CA ASP A 92 -3.20 10.31 -0.06
C ASP A 92 -1.93 9.50 0.21
N LEU A 93 -2.12 8.18 0.36
CA LEU A 93 -1.08 7.17 0.46
C LEU A 93 -0.94 6.45 -0.87
N LEU A 94 0.23 6.57 -1.49
CA LEU A 94 0.55 5.94 -2.76
C LEU A 94 1.12 4.54 -2.53
N ALA A 95 0.67 3.55 -3.30
CA ALA A 95 1.33 2.25 -3.37
C ALA A 95 2.70 2.34 -4.08
N ARG A 96 2.88 3.36 -4.92
CA ARG A 96 4.10 3.63 -5.70
C ARG A 96 5.37 3.51 -4.86
N CYS A 97 6.32 2.69 -5.31
CA CYS A 97 7.62 2.57 -4.70
C CYS A 97 8.42 3.87 -4.86
N ARG A 98 9.34 4.11 -3.93
CA ARG A 98 10.25 5.28 -3.94
C ARG A 98 11.21 5.30 -5.15
N CYS A 99 11.31 4.23 -5.94
CA CYS A 99 11.96 4.28 -7.26
C CYS A 99 11.15 5.05 -8.32
N GLY A 100 10.00 5.62 -7.94
CA GLY A 100 9.11 6.36 -8.83
C GLY A 100 8.13 5.47 -9.59
N GLY A 101 7.98 4.20 -9.22
CA GLY A 101 7.12 3.26 -9.94
C GLY A 101 7.84 2.39 -10.97
N LYS A 102 9.13 2.66 -11.23
CA LYS A 102 9.87 2.05 -12.35
C LYS A 102 10.29 0.60 -12.15
N GLY A 103 10.29 0.10 -10.92
CA GLY A 103 10.80 -1.24 -10.63
C GLY A 103 12.33 -1.38 -10.67
N GLU A 104 13.06 -0.36 -11.13
CA GLU A 104 14.51 -0.36 -11.28
C GLU A 104 15.17 0.89 -10.67
N VAL A 105 16.47 0.79 -10.41
CA VAL A 105 17.33 1.86 -9.88
C VAL A 105 18.69 1.83 -10.57
N LEU A 106 19.32 2.99 -10.71
CA LEU A 106 20.63 3.12 -11.35
C LEU A 106 21.68 2.30 -10.58
N ASP A 107 22.35 1.39 -11.28
CA ASP A 107 23.50 0.67 -10.79
C ASP A 107 24.74 1.57 -10.94
N ARG A 108 25.13 2.22 -9.85
CA ARG A 108 26.27 3.14 -9.83
C ARG A 108 27.59 2.44 -10.13
N ILE A 109 27.72 1.16 -9.80
CA ILE A 109 28.95 0.39 -10.01
C ILE A 109 29.07 0.08 -11.50
N ALA A 110 28.07 -0.61 -12.05
CA ALA A 110 28.06 -0.97 -13.47
C ALA A 110 28.06 0.27 -14.39
N THR A 111 27.40 1.36 -13.98
CA THR A 111 27.42 2.63 -14.73
C THR A 111 28.83 3.23 -14.79
N LYS A 112 29.58 3.17 -13.69
CA LYS A 112 30.96 3.69 -13.63
C LYS A 112 31.90 2.84 -14.50
N GLU A 113 31.73 1.52 -14.50
CA GLU A 113 32.56 0.59 -15.28
C GLU A 113 32.32 0.70 -16.78
N ARG A 114 31.07 0.86 -17.21
CA ARG A 114 30.71 0.87 -18.64
C ARG A 114 30.63 2.27 -19.25
N GLY A 115 30.63 3.32 -18.43
CA GLY A 115 30.49 4.71 -18.89
C GLY A 115 29.10 5.06 -19.42
N VAL A 116 28.13 4.15 -19.32
CA VAL A 116 26.73 4.34 -19.74
C VAL A 116 25.77 3.97 -18.61
N PRO A 117 24.58 4.61 -18.51
CA PRO A 117 23.61 4.30 -17.46
C PRO A 117 23.17 2.83 -17.49
N MET A 118 23.50 2.11 -16.42
CA MET A 118 23.07 0.73 -16.20
C MET A 118 22.05 0.70 -15.06
N PHE A 119 20.97 -0.08 -15.22
CA PHE A 119 19.91 -0.20 -14.21
C PHE A 119 19.90 -1.61 -13.62
N LYS A 120 19.60 -1.69 -12.32
CA LYS A 120 19.35 -2.94 -11.60
C LYS A 120 17.95 -2.94 -11.01
N THR A 121 17.43 -4.12 -10.71
CA THR A 121 16.14 -4.29 -10.04
C THR A 121 16.09 -3.53 -8.72
N CYS A 122 15.00 -2.82 -8.47
CA CYS A 122 14.82 -2.08 -7.23
C CYS A 122 14.53 -3.04 -6.07
N GLU A 123 15.51 -3.19 -5.19
CA GLU A 123 15.47 -4.06 -3.99
C GLU A 123 14.27 -3.78 -3.07
N ARG A 124 13.74 -2.54 -3.04
CA ARG A 124 12.59 -2.19 -2.19
C ARG A 124 11.26 -2.79 -2.65
N CYS A 125 11.08 -2.93 -3.95
CA CYS A 125 9.84 -3.44 -4.54
C CYS A 125 10.06 -4.72 -5.34
N SER A 126 11.27 -5.27 -5.32
CA SER A 126 11.67 -6.45 -6.07
C SER A 126 11.28 -6.41 -7.55
N GLY A 127 11.33 -5.22 -8.17
CA GLY A 127 10.93 -5.05 -9.58
C GLY A 127 9.48 -4.61 -9.80
N ASN A 128 8.59 -4.73 -8.81
CA ASN A 128 7.15 -4.48 -9.02
C ASN A 128 6.80 -2.99 -9.21
N GLY A 129 7.65 -2.06 -8.76
CA GLY A 129 7.38 -0.62 -8.83
C GLY A 129 6.37 -0.12 -7.80
N PHE A 130 5.71 -0.99 -7.04
CA PHE A 130 4.79 -0.64 -5.96
C PHE A 130 4.93 -1.60 -4.77
N SER A 131 4.34 -1.22 -3.65
CA SER A 131 4.33 -2.00 -2.42
C SER A 131 3.14 -2.96 -2.42
N PRO A 132 3.33 -4.26 -2.10
CA PRO A 132 2.22 -5.22 -2.03
C PRO A 132 1.29 -4.90 -0.85
N VAL A 133 0.05 -5.38 -0.91
CA VAL A 133 -0.85 -5.44 0.24
C VAL A 133 -0.30 -6.42 1.26
N PRO A 134 0.03 -5.97 2.47
CA PRO A 134 0.43 -6.90 3.51
C PRO A 134 -0.72 -7.84 3.85
N SER A 135 -0.50 -9.17 3.81
CA SER A 135 -1.50 -10.15 4.25
C SER A 135 -1.93 -9.95 5.72
N THR A 136 -1.09 -9.27 6.52
CA THR A 136 -1.42 -8.86 7.89
C THR A 136 -2.59 -7.87 7.96
N ALA A 137 -2.86 -7.10 6.90
CA ALA A 137 -4.04 -6.24 6.82
C ALA A 137 -5.32 -7.08 6.75
N ALA A 138 -5.34 -8.13 5.92
CA ALA A 138 -6.44 -9.08 5.86
C ALA A 138 -6.63 -9.82 7.20
N TYR A 139 -5.53 -10.26 7.83
CA TYR A 139 -5.55 -10.87 9.16
C TYR A 139 -6.21 -9.96 10.20
N LYS A 140 -5.77 -8.69 10.29
CA LYS A 140 -6.32 -7.71 11.24
C LYS A 140 -7.80 -7.42 10.98
N ALA A 141 -8.24 -7.44 9.72
CA ALA A 141 -9.65 -7.31 9.40
C ALA A 141 -10.45 -8.50 9.91
N ILE A 142 -9.98 -9.73 9.63
CA ILE A 142 -10.66 -10.98 10.02
C ILE A 142 -10.70 -11.16 11.54
N LEU A 143 -9.63 -10.78 12.24
CA LEU A 143 -9.52 -10.89 13.69
C LEU A 143 -10.64 -10.13 14.44
N ARG A 144 -11.25 -9.10 13.81
CA ARG A 144 -12.38 -8.34 14.40
C ARG A 144 -13.64 -9.19 14.61
N ARG A 145 -13.83 -10.24 13.80
CA ARG A 145 -14.99 -11.14 13.90
C ARG A 145 -14.61 -12.55 14.31
N VAL A 146 -13.35 -12.93 14.12
CA VAL A 146 -12.79 -14.21 14.54
C VAL A 146 -11.64 -13.97 15.53
N PRO A 147 -11.91 -13.50 16.76
CA PRO A 147 -10.87 -13.12 17.72
C PRO A 147 -10.01 -14.32 18.17
N GLY A 148 -10.54 -15.55 18.08
CA GLY A 148 -9.80 -16.78 18.38
C GLY A 148 -8.81 -17.23 17.30
N LEU A 149 -8.71 -16.50 16.18
CA LEU A 149 -7.81 -16.86 15.08
C LEU A 149 -6.35 -16.53 15.43
N HIS A 150 -5.59 -17.53 15.85
CA HIS A 150 -4.17 -17.35 16.17
C HIS A 150 -3.32 -17.07 14.92
N VAL A 151 -2.27 -16.24 15.07
CA VAL A 151 -1.34 -15.87 13.98
C VAL A 151 -0.73 -17.09 13.28
N ARG A 152 -0.35 -18.14 14.04
CA ARG A 152 0.16 -19.39 13.45
C ARG A 152 -0.86 -20.08 12.55
N THR A 153 -2.13 -20.09 12.93
CA THR A 153 -3.22 -20.66 12.13
C THR A 153 -3.44 -19.84 10.87
N TRP A 154 -3.36 -18.51 10.99
CA TRP A 154 -3.40 -17.60 9.85
C TRP A 154 -2.28 -17.90 8.85
N THR A 155 -1.02 -17.84 9.29
CA THR A 155 0.15 -18.00 8.41
C THR A 155 0.20 -19.36 7.72
N ARG A 156 -0.24 -20.44 8.39
CA ARG A 156 -0.19 -21.80 7.83
C ARG A 156 -1.37 -22.16 6.91
N ASN A 157 -2.55 -21.58 7.13
CA ASN A 157 -3.76 -22.03 6.42
C ASN A 157 -4.48 -20.92 5.65
N TRP A 158 -4.56 -19.72 6.22
CA TRP A 158 -5.33 -18.62 5.64
C TRP A 158 -4.52 -17.78 4.67
N LYS A 159 -3.27 -17.47 5.01
CA LYS A 159 -2.37 -16.73 4.12
C LYS A 159 -2.14 -17.46 2.78
N PRO A 160 -1.83 -18.78 2.74
CA PRO A 160 -1.69 -19.50 1.48
C PRO A 160 -2.99 -19.53 0.67
N PHE A 161 -4.14 -19.59 1.36
CA PHE A 161 -5.44 -19.52 0.68
C PHE A 161 -5.68 -18.13 0.06
N LEU A 162 -5.34 -17.05 0.76
CA LEU A 162 -5.37 -15.69 0.21
C LEU A 162 -4.46 -15.56 -1.02
N GLU A 163 -3.24 -16.07 -0.95
CA GLU A 163 -2.29 -16.07 -2.07
C GLU A 163 -2.83 -16.88 -3.27
N ALA A 164 -3.48 -18.02 -3.02
CA ALA A 164 -4.14 -18.80 -4.06
C ALA A 164 -5.31 -18.06 -4.71
N LEU A 165 -6.06 -17.23 -3.96
CA LEU A 165 -7.11 -16.37 -4.53
C LEU A 165 -6.52 -15.28 -5.45
N VAL A 166 -5.37 -14.71 -5.10
CA VAL A 166 -4.65 -13.76 -5.98
C VAL A 166 -4.21 -14.46 -7.27
N ASP A 167 -3.65 -15.67 -7.16
CA ASP A 167 -3.23 -16.45 -8.33
C ASP A 167 -4.42 -16.81 -9.25
N ILE A 168 -5.61 -17.07 -8.69
CA ILE A 168 -6.83 -17.23 -9.49
C ILE A 168 -7.08 -15.98 -10.36
N CYS A 169 -7.00 -14.78 -9.80
CA CYS A 169 -7.22 -13.56 -10.58
C CYS A 169 -6.27 -13.46 -11.77
N HIS A 170 -4.98 -13.72 -11.57
CA HIS A 170 -4.00 -13.71 -12.65
C HIS A 170 -4.20 -14.85 -13.66
N ARG A 171 -4.65 -16.04 -13.23
CA ARG A 171 -4.99 -17.13 -14.16
C ARG A 171 -6.16 -16.76 -15.04
N GLU A 172 -7.20 -16.15 -14.48
CA GLU A 172 -8.37 -15.73 -15.26
C GLU A 172 -8.02 -14.57 -16.20
N GLU A 173 -7.16 -13.65 -15.80
CA GLU A 173 -6.59 -12.62 -16.69
C GLU A 173 -5.88 -13.24 -17.90
N ARG A 174 -4.99 -14.22 -17.68
CA ARG A 174 -4.29 -14.91 -18.77
C ARG A 174 -5.24 -15.66 -19.71
N LYS A 175 -6.30 -16.27 -19.17
CA LYS A 175 -7.32 -16.94 -20.00
C LYS A 175 -8.09 -15.94 -20.85
N ALA A 176 -8.46 -14.80 -20.28
CA ALA A 176 -9.15 -13.74 -20.99
C ALA A 176 -8.28 -13.16 -22.11
N ASP A 177 -6.99 -12.91 -21.83
CA ASP A 177 -6.03 -12.46 -22.85
C ASP A 177 -5.87 -13.51 -23.97
N ALA A 178 -5.69 -14.79 -23.64
CA ALA A 178 -5.59 -15.84 -24.65
C ALA A 178 -6.84 -15.95 -25.54
N ALA A 179 -8.04 -15.80 -24.95
CA ALA A 179 -9.28 -15.77 -25.70
C ALA A 179 -9.39 -14.52 -26.60
N PHE A 180 -8.93 -13.37 -26.12
CA PHE A 180 -8.87 -12.14 -26.90
C PHE A 180 -7.93 -12.27 -28.10
N GLN A 181 -6.69 -12.73 -27.88
CA GLN A 181 -5.70 -12.93 -28.94
C GLN A 181 -6.20 -13.91 -30.01
N ASN A 182 -6.88 -14.99 -29.61
CA ASN A 182 -7.47 -15.94 -30.55
C ASN A 182 -8.61 -15.31 -31.38
N ALA A 183 -9.42 -14.45 -30.76
CA ALA A 183 -10.49 -13.75 -31.47
C ALA A 183 -9.96 -12.68 -32.44
N THR A 184 -8.86 -12.01 -32.10
CA THR A 184 -8.26 -10.94 -32.92
C THR A 184 -7.26 -11.45 -33.95
N SER A 185 -6.64 -12.61 -33.75
CA SER A 185 -5.67 -13.17 -34.72
C SER A 185 -6.28 -13.41 -36.11
N PHE A 186 -7.58 -13.67 -36.19
CA PHE A 186 -8.27 -13.83 -37.48
C PHE A 186 -8.41 -12.52 -38.27
N SER A 187 -8.39 -11.35 -37.62
CA SER A 187 -8.52 -10.07 -38.35
C SER A 187 -7.26 -9.66 -39.12
N ASP A 188 -6.09 -10.22 -38.79
CA ASP A 188 -4.83 -9.91 -39.48
C ASP A 188 -4.65 -10.71 -40.79
N ASP A 189 -5.32 -11.85 -40.94
CA ASP A 189 -5.24 -12.67 -42.16
C ASP A 189 -6.15 -12.15 -43.29
N PHE A 190 -7.20 -11.40 -42.99
CA PHE A 190 -8.07 -10.78 -44.00
C PHE A 190 -7.52 -9.48 -44.60
N ASN A 191 -6.50 -8.87 -43.98
CA ASN A 191 -5.87 -7.63 -44.46
C ASN A 191 -4.62 -7.85 -45.35
N LYS A 192 -4.36 -9.10 -45.77
CA LYS A 192 -3.22 -9.46 -46.64
C LYS A 192 -3.60 -9.83 -48.08
N ILE A 193 -4.79 -9.44 -48.55
CA ILE A 193 -5.22 -9.63 -49.95
C ILE A 193 -5.13 -8.31 -50.71
#